data_AF-A0A847IVE6-F1
#
_entry.id   AF-A0A847IVE6-F1
#
_cell.length_a   1.000
_cell.length_b   1.000
_cell.length_c   1.000
_cell.angle_alpha   90.00
_cell.angle_beta   90.00
_cell.angle_gamma   90.00
#
_symmetry.space_group_name_H-M   'P 1'
#
loop_
_entity.id
_entity.type
_entity.pdbx_description
1 polymer ?
#
loop_
_entity_poly.entity_id
_entity_poly.type
_entity_poly.pdbx_seq_one_letter_code
_entity_poly.pdbx_strand_id
1 'polypeptide(L)'
;NEKLAGSACRMLIPRKIITDNNIKFKNLRFREDAIFCIELLLKTNNVLVLDEALYFYHLNQRSVSRDIRVEHLTEFVNYLICLNDTLLLGNFDQKKQKNILNSQKQMVINIFFRTIFNANLKYHQKIKLLNHYLSKDIFANYKSIEARGTKGEKQLFYLVKTKMYFIINFYYWLKNRCFKRQGFGF
;
A
#
# COMPACT_ATOMS: atom_id res chain seq x y z
N ASN A 1 -13.19 -16.29 8.48
CA ASN A 1 -12.25 -15.33 9.09
C ASN A 1 -12.10 -14.10 8.21
N GLU A 2 -13.03 -13.17 8.32
CA GLU A 2 -12.84 -11.84 7.73
C GLU A 2 -11.76 -11.12 8.52
N LYS A 3 -10.73 -10.62 7.82
CA LYS A 3 -9.67 -9.84 8.46
C LYS A 3 -10.23 -8.45 8.75
N LEU A 4 -10.48 -8.16 10.02
CA LEU A 4 -10.76 -6.80 10.48
C LEU A 4 -9.54 -5.92 10.21
N ALA A 5 -9.67 -4.98 9.28
CA ALA A 5 -8.68 -3.95 9.04
C ALA A 5 -8.89 -2.80 10.05
N GLY A 6 -7.85 -2.48 10.82
CA GLY A 6 -7.83 -1.28 11.65
C GLY A 6 -7.79 -0.04 10.77
N SER A 7 -8.71 0.89 11.01
CA SER A 7 -8.75 2.22 10.39
C SER A 7 -8.95 3.24 11.50
N ALA A 8 -8.45 4.47 11.30
CA ALA A 8 -8.68 5.60 12.21
C ALA A 8 -10.17 5.77 12.56
N CYS A 9 -11.06 5.46 11.61
CA CYS A 9 -12.51 5.57 11.78
C CYS A 9 -13.14 4.46 12.63
N ARG A 10 -12.37 3.45 13.08
CA ARG A 10 -12.87 2.30 13.85
C ARG A 10 -12.31 2.25 15.28
N MET A 11 -11.58 3.27 15.69
CA MET A 11 -10.96 3.35 17.00
C MET A 11 -11.63 4.44 17.83
N LEU A 12 -11.93 4.14 19.10
CA LEU A 12 -12.22 5.16 20.10
C LEU A 12 -10.91 5.57 20.76
N ILE A 13 -10.58 6.85 20.64
CA ILE A 13 -9.28 7.39 21.02
C ILE A 13 -9.48 8.46 22.09
N PRO A 14 -8.87 8.32 23.28
CA PRO A 14 -8.88 9.38 24.27
C PRO A 14 -8.25 10.66 23.71
N ARG A 15 -9.00 11.77 23.73
CA ARG A 15 -8.55 13.08 23.22
C ARG A 15 -7.18 13.49 23.73
N LYS A 16 -6.90 13.23 25.02
CA LYS A 16 -5.63 13.56 25.67
C LYS A 16 -4.41 12.96 24.94
N ILE A 17 -4.52 11.73 24.42
CA ILE A 17 -3.40 11.09 23.71
C ILE A 17 -3.06 11.89 22.45
N ILE A 18 -4.08 12.40 21.74
CA ILE A 18 -3.90 13.19 20.53
C ILE A 18 -3.32 14.57 20.87
N THR A 19 -3.87 15.25 21.87
CA THR A 19 -3.45 16.62 22.22
C THR A 19 -2.06 16.65 22.83
N ASP A 20 -1.77 15.76 23.78
CA ASP A 20 -0.51 15.77 24.54
C ASP A 20 0.68 15.37 23.66
N ASN A 21 0.43 14.58 22.61
CA ASN A 21 1.45 14.15 21.65
C ASN A 21 1.41 14.90 20.32
N ASN A 22 0.53 15.91 20.18
CA ASN A 22 0.36 16.70 18.95
C ASN A 22 0.18 15.85 17.67
N ILE A 23 -0.60 14.76 17.77
CA ILE A 23 -0.83 13.84 16.65
C ILE A 23 -1.81 14.49 15.67
N LYS A 24 -1.44 14.55 14.40
CA LYS A 24 -2.23 15.19 13.34
C LYS A 24 -2.14 14.37 12.06
N PHE A 25 -3.18 14.40 11.24
CA PHE A 25 -3.11 13.85 9.89
C PHE A 25 -2.00 14.56 9.11
N LYS A 26 -1.15 13.76 8.48
CA LYS A 26 -0.12 14.28 7.58
C LYS A 26 -0.76 14.79 6.30
N ASN A 27 -0.11 15.75 5.66
CA ASN A 27 -0.52 16.22 4.34
C ASN A 27 -0.12 15.19 3.27
N LEU A 28 -0.84 14.07 3.23
CA LEU A 28 -0.72 13.01 2.24
C LEU A 28 -2.08 12.82 1.58
N ARG A 29 -2.09 12.55 0.28
CA ARG A 29 -3.34 12.30 -0.46
C ARG A 29 -3.90 10.89 -0.24
N PHE A 30 -3.03 9.94 0.11
CA PHE A 30 -3.40 8.58 0.42
C PHE A 30 -2.68 8.13 1.67
N ARG A 31 -3.35 7.27 2.46
CA ARG A 31 -2.76 6.54 3.58
C ARG A 31 -2.32 7.45 4.74
N GLU A 32 -2.79 8.69 4.77
CA GLU A 32 -2.66 9.60 5.90
C GLU A 32 -3.27 9.02 7.18
N ASP A 33 -4.37 8.27 7.04
CA ASP A 33 -5.02 7.54 8.12
C ASP A 33 -4.12 6.44 8.69
N ALA A 34 -3.40 5.71 7.85
CA ALA A 34 -2.46 4.69 8.27
C ALA A 34 -1.29 5.29 9.07
N ILE A 35 -0.74 6.43 8.62
CA ILE A 35 0.32 7.13 9.36
C ILE A 35 -0.20 7.62 10.70
N PHE A 36 -1.37 8.27 10.72
CA PHE A 36 -2.03 8.71 11.95
C PHE A 36 -2.21 7.55 12.94
N CYS A 37 -2.67 6.38 12.49
CA CYS A 37 -2.83 5.20 13.34
C CYS A 37 -1.49 4.72 13.90
N ILE A 38 -0.42 4.72 13.10
CA ILE A 38 0.91 4.28 13.56
C ILE A 38 1.45 5.27 14.61
N GLU A 39 1.37 6.57 14.37
CA GLU A 39 1.76 7.60 15.34
C GLU A 39 0.98 7.47 16.65
N LEU A 40 -0.32 7.22 16.56
CA LEU A 40 -1.17 7.01 17.72
C LEU A 40 -0.76 5.77 18.53
N LEU A 41 -0.60 4.63 17.86
CA LEU A 41 -0.23 3.37 18.52
C LEU A 41 1.16 3.47 19.15
N LEU A 42 2.07 4.24 18.57
CA LEU A 42 3.40 4.52 19.12
C LEU A 42 3.37 5.33 20.42
N LYS A 43 2.29 6.08 20.68
CA LYS A 43 2.13 6.90 21.89
C LYS A 43 1.15 6.29 22.89
N THR A 44 0.74 5.03 22.66
CA THR A 44 -0.27 4.35 23.45
C THR A 44 0.33 3.11 24.11
N ASN A 45 0.16 2.98 25.42
CA ASN A 45 0.65 1.82 26.18
C ASN A 45 -0.34 0.65 26.22
N ASN A 46 -1.63 0.94 26.09
CA ASN A 46 -2.71 -0.04 26.24
C ASN A 46 -3.67 0.03 25.06
N VAL A 47 -3.90 -1.11 24.42
CA VAL A 47 -4.87 -1.26 23.33
C VAL A 47 -5.86 -2.34 23.73
N LEU A 48 -7.15 -1.97 23.84
CA LEU A 48 -8.25 -2.91 24.03
C LEU A 48 -8.86 -3.24 22.66
N VAL A 49 -9.02 -4.51 22.35
CA VAL A 49 -9.70 -4.97 21.14
C VAL A 49 -11.05 -5.56 21.56
N LEU A 50 -12.13 -5.03 21.01
CA LEU A 50 -13.46 -5.59 21.18
C LEU A 50 -13.72 -6.60 20.06
N ASP A 51 -14.13 -7.81 20.41
CA ASP A 51 -14.46 -8.87 19.44
C ASP A 51 -15.92 -8.75 18.95
N GLU A 52 -16.35 -7.52 18.69
CA GLU A 52 -17.71 -7.19 18.26
C GLU A 52 -17.69 -6.26 17.05
N ALA A 53 -18.57 -6.54 16.09
CA ALA A 53 -18.72 -5.73 14.88
C ALA A 53 -19.61 -4.50 15.17
N LEU A 54 -19.03 -3.49 15.83
CA LEU A 54 -19.75 -2.27 16.21
C LEU A 54 -19.92 -1.26 15.06
N TYR A 55 -19.28 -1.49 13.90
CA TYR A 55 -19.34 -0.59 12.76
C TYR A 55 -19.34 -1.35 11.42
N PHE A 56 -20.32 -1.06 10.57
CA PHE A 56 -20.41 -1.62 9.22
C PHE A 56 -19.84 -0.64 8.20
N TYR A 57 -18.93 -1.12 7.35
CA TYR A 57 -18.38 -0.32 6.26
C TYR A 57 -19.05 -0.70 4.94
N HIS A 58 -19.66 0.27 4.27
CA HIS A 58 -20.20 0.07 2.94
C HIS A 58 -19.10 0.24 1.88
N LEU A 59 -18.80 -0.83 1.15
CA LEU A 59 -17.92 -0.76 -0.01
C LEU A 59 -18.70 -0.21 -1.20
N ASN A 60 -18.51 1.08 -1.48
CA ASN A 60 -19.02 1.65 -2.73
C ASN A 60 -18.22 1.10 -3.91
N GLN A 61 -18.91 0.41 -4.82
CA GLN A 61 -18.28 -0.15 -6.02
C GLN A 61 -17.70 0.93 -6.96
N ARG A 62 -18.17 2.17 -6.84
CA ARG A 62 -17.66 3.33 -7.58
C ARG A 62 -16.69 4.17 -6.76
N SER A 63 -16.13 3.60 -5.69
CA SER A 63 -15.15 4.30 -4.86
C SER A 63 -13.94 4.73 -5.70
N VAL A 64 -13.53 5.98 -5.51
CA VAL A 64 -12.35 6.58 -6.14
C VAL A 64 -11.07 5.79 -5.86
N SER A 65 -11.02 5.02 -4.77
CA SER A 65 -9.88 4.18 -4.39
C SER A 65 -9.72 2.90 -5.25
N ARG A 66 -10.68 2.54 -6.11
CA ARG A 66 -10.57 1.37 -6.98
C ARG A 66 -9.63 1.58 -8.15
N ASP A 67 -9.72 2.74 -8.80
CA ASP A 67 -8.93 3.08 -9.99
C ASP A 67 -7.88 4.15 -9.69
N ILE A 68 -6.75 3.69 -9.14
CA ILE A 68 -5.58 4.54 -8.94
C ILE A 68 -5.01 4.91 -10.31
N ARG A 69 -4.93 6.21 -10.59
CA ARG A 69 -4.30 6.75 -11.81
C ARG A 69 -2.78 6.80 -11.67
N VAL A 70 -2.09 6.75 -12.80
CA VAL A 70 -0.62 6.84 -12.88
C VAL A 70 -0.09 8.13 -12.22
N GLU A 71 -0.78 9.25 -12.40
CA GLU A 71 -0.42 10.56 -11.82
C GLU A 71 -0.39 10.57 -10.28
N HIS A 72 -1.03 9.60 -9.63
CA HIS A 72 -1.09 9.48 -8.18
C HIS A 72 -0.04 8.55 -7.59
N LEU A 73 0.81 7.91 -8.41
CA LEU A 73 1.79 6.94 -7.90
C LEU A 73 2.86 7.59 -7.02
N THR A 74 3.19 8.86 -7.25
CA THR A 74 4.13 9.61 -6.41
C THR A 74 3.67 9.71 -4.96
N GLU A 75 2.36 9.77 -4.72
CA GLU A 75 1.81 9.84 -3.36
C GLU A 75 2.13 8.60 -2.52
N PHE A 76 2.23 7.43 -3.16
CA PHE A 76 2.64 6.20 -2.45
C PHE A 76 4.13 6.20 -2.12
N VAL A 77 4.97 6.90 -2.89
CA VAL A 77 6.37 7.14 -2.54
C VAL A 77 6.45 8.05 -1.33
N ASN A 78 5.71 9.16 -1.34
CA ASN A 78 5.62 10.11 -0.23
C ASN A 78 5.14 9.42 1.06
N TYR A 79 4.13 8.55 0.95
CA TYR A 79 3.67 7.71 2.05
C TYR A 79 4.80 6.84 2.63
N LEU A 80 5.60 6.16 1.80
CA LEU A 80 6.67 5.29 2.30
C LEU A 80 7.80 6.09 2.98
N ILE A 81 8.11 7.27 2.48
CA ILE A 81 9.07 8.19 3.11
C ILE A 81 8.54 8.59 4.49
N CYS A 82 7.30 9.09 4.54
CA CYS A 82 6.67 9.51 5.80
C CYS A 82 6.54 8.35 6.80
N LEU A 83 6.22 7.14 6.33
CA LEU A 83 6.21 5.94 7.15
C LEU A 83 7.60 5.63 7.73
N ASN A 84 8.64 5.70 6.91
CA ASN A 84 10.00 5.45 7.35
C ASN A 84 10.41 6.42 8.47
N ASP A 85 10.13 7.71 8.29
CA ASP A 85 10.41 8.73 9.30
C ASP A 85 9.62 8.48 10.59
N THR A 86 8.35 8.11 10.47
CA THR A 86 7.48 7.76 11.61
C THR A 86 8.02 6.56 12.40
N LEU A 87 8.47 5.52 11.69
CA LEU A 87 9.02 4.32 12.33
C LEU A 87 10.35 4.58 13.04
N LEU A 88 11.20 5.45 12.48
CA LEU A 88 12.47 5.86 13.10
C LEU A 88 12.24 6.63 14.41
N LEU A 89 11.22 7.49 14.45
CA LEU A 89 10.83 8.22 15.67
C LEU A 89 10.19 7.33 16.74
N GLY A 90 9.65 6.18 16.34
CA GLY A 90 8.89 5.27 17.20
C GLY A 90 9.72 4.37 18.13
N ASN A 91 11.06 4.45 18.10
CA ASN A 91 11.97 3.60 18.88
C ASN A 91 11.68 2.08 18.78
N PHE A 92 11.12 1.63 17.67
CA PHE A 92 10.94 0.19 17.41
C PHE A 92 12.29 -0.51 17.29
N ASP A 93 12.35 -1.80 17.61
CA ASP A 93 13.48 -2.62 17.21
C ASP A 93 13.69 -2.59 15.68
N GLN A 94 14.94 -2.52 15.24
CA GLN A 94 15.31 -2.36 13.83
C GLN A 94 14.73 -3.47 12.93
N LYS A 95 14.64 -4.71 13.42
CA LYS A 95 14.06 -5.82 12.66
C LYS A 95 12.57 -5.61 12.46
N LYS A 96 11.84 -5.14 13.48
CA LYS A 96 10.40 -4.80 13.36
C LYS A 96 10.18 -3.64 12.40
N GLN A 97 10.96 -2.56 12.50
CA GLN A 97 10.88 -1.43 11.56
C GLN A 97 11.06 -1.89 10.12
N LYS A 98 12.13 -2.65 9.86
CA LYS A 98 12.44 -3.20 8.54
C LYS A 98 11.32 -4.10 8.02
N ASN A 99 10.73 -4.93 8.88
CA ASN A 99 9.64 -5.82 8.50
C ASN A 99 8.36 -5.05 8.13
N ILE A 100 7.99 -4.03 8.90
CA ILE A 100 6.84 -3.17 8.60
C ILE A 100 7.09 -2.47 7.28
N LEU A 101 8.22 -1.76 7.14
CA LEU A 101 8.54 -1.01 5.94
C LEU A 101 8.60 -1.90 4.70
N ASN A 102 9.23 -3.08 4.77
CA ASN A 102 9.30 -4.01 3.65
C ASN A 102 7.91 -4.54 3.23
N SER A 103 7.03 -4.82 4.19
CA SER A 103 5.65 -5.20 3.91
C SER A 103 4.90 -4.08 3.17
N GLN A 104 5.13 -2.82 3.55
CA GLN A 104 4.51 -1.67 2.92
C GLN A 104 5.12 -1.39 1.54
N LYS A 105 6.44 -1.52 1.36
CA LYS A 105 7.11 -1.45 0.07
C LYS A 105 6.52 -2.47 -0.91
N GLN A 106 6.36 -3.73 -0.50
CA GLN A 106 5.76 -4.75 -1.37
C GLN A 106 4.35 -4.38 -1.81
N MET A 107 3.51 -3.89 -0.89
CA MET A 107 2.15 -3.45 -1.21
C MET A 107 2.14 -2.29 -2.22
N VAL A 108 2.97 -1.27 -2.01
CA VAL A 108 3.12 -0.14 -2.94
C VAL A 108 3.63 -0.60 -4.30
N ILE A 109 4.59 -1.52 -4.31
CA ILE A 109 5.11 -2.11 -5.55
C ILE A 109 3.97 -2.81 -6.31
N ASN A 110 3.15 -3.62 -5.64
CA ASN A 110 1.98 -4.26 -6.25
C ASN A 110 0.99 -3.24 -6.84
N ILE A 111 0.78 -2.10 -6.16
CA ILE A 111 -0.02 -0.98 -6.67
C ILE A 111 0.59 -0.42 -7.95
N PHE A 112 1.90 -0.15 -7.98
CA PHE A 112 2.59 0.32 -9.19
C PHE A 112 2.38 -0.63 -10.35
N PHE A 113 2.53 -1.94 -10.15
CA PHE A 113 2.29 -2.92 -11.21
C PHE A 113 0.86 -2.87 -11.74
N ARG A 114 -0.11 -2.96 -10.84
CA ARG A 114 -1.52 -2.96 -11.23
C ARG A 114 -1.88 -1.70 -11.99
N THR A 115 -1.48 -0.54 -11.49
CA THR A 115 -1.80 0.76 -12.08
C THR A 115 -1.10 0.94 -13.43
N ILE A 116 0.22 0.70 -13.50
CA ILE A 116 1.01 0.94 -14.71
C ILE A 116 0.63 -0.03 -15.84
N PHE A 117 0.43 -1.32 -15.53
CA PHE A 117 0.16 -2.31 -16.58
C PHE A 117 -1.29 -2.31 -17.06
N ASN A 118 -2.24 -1.79 -16.26
CA ASN A 118 -3.59 -1.49 -16.72
C ASN A 118 -3.71 -0.15 -17.45
N ALA A 119 -2.78 0.78 -17.27
CA ALA A 119 -2.82 2.06 -17.95
C ALA A 119 -2.73 1.89 -19.48
N ASN A 120 -3.40 2.80 -20.20
CA ASN A 120 -3.35 2.90 -21.66
C ASN A 120 -2.01 3.52 -22.12
N LEU A 121 -0.93 2.79 -21.91
CA LEU A 121 0.45 3.18 -22.23
C LEU A 121 1.10 2.13 -23.12
N LYS A 122 2.02 2.55 -23.99
CA LYS A 122 2.87 1.63 -24.75
C LYS A 122 3.79 0.87 -23.79
N TYR A 123 4.18 -0.36 -24.16
CA TYR A 123 5.02 -1.22 -23.32
C TYR A 123 6.28 -0.50 -22.82
N HIS A 124 7.07 0.13 -23.69
CA HIS A 124 8.27 0.85 -23.28
C HIS A 124 8.01 1.99 -22.28
N GLN A 125 6.86 2.69 -22.38
CA GLN A 125 6.46 3.73 -21.42
C GLN A 125 6.17 3.13 -20.04
N LYS A 126 5.48 1.97 -20.00
CA LYS A 126 5.21 1.23 -18.75
C LYS A 126 6.50 0.85 -18.04
N ILE A 127 7.47 0.33 -18.79
CA ILE A 127 8.78 -0.08 -18.24
C ILE A 127 9.58 1.13 -17.74
N LYS A 128 9.63 2.21 -18.53
CA LYS A 128 10.30 3.45 -18.14
C LYS A 128 9.73 4.01 -16.84
N LEU A 129 8.41 4.07 -16.73
CA LEU A 129 7.71 4.59 -15.56
C LEU A 129 7.93 3.73 -14.31
N LEU A 130 7.81 2.40 -14.47
CA LEU A 130 8.06 1.49 -13.37
C LEU A 130 9.49 1.58 -12.85
N ASN A 131 10.47 1.57 -13.75
CA ASN A 131 11.88 1.70 -13.38
C ASN A 131 12.17 3.05 -12.72
N HIS A 132 11.53 4.14 -13.17
CA HIS A 132 11.65 5.45 -12.53
C HIS A 132 11.21 5.43 -11.06
N TYR A 133 10.12 4.75 -10.74
CA TYR A 133 9.66 4.64 -9.34
C TYR A 133 10.54 3.67 -8.53
N LEU A 134 10.90 2.52 -9.09
CA LEU A 134 11.73 1.52 -8.40
C LEU A 134 13.20 1.96 -8.22
N SER A 135 13.65 3.01 -8.91
CA SER A 135 14.98 3.58 -8.73
C SER A 135 15.06 4.59 -7.58
N LYS A 136 13.95 4.93 -6.93
CA LYS A 136 13.97 5.82 -5.75
C LYS A 136 14.61 5.10 -4.56
N ASP A 137 15.36 5.84 -3.74
CA ASP A 137 16.11 5.29 -2.60
C ASP A 137 15.24 4.54 -1.59
N ILE A 138 13.99 4.96 -1.43
CA ILE A 138 13.04 4.26 -0.55
C ILE A 138 12.79 2.82 -1.01
N PHE A 139 13.05 2.47 -2.27
CA PHE A 139 12.99 1.11 -2.79
C PHE A 139 14.36 0.42 -2.89
N ALA A 140 15.42 1.02 -2.35
CA ALA A 140 16.71 0.34 -2.22
C ALA A 140 16.51 -1.04 -1.60
N ASN A 141 17.17 -2.04 -2.20
CA ASN A 141 17.09 -3.44 -1.80
C ASN A 141 15.71 -4.09 -1.90
N TYR A 142 14.74 -3.55 -2.67
CA TYR A 142 13.42 -4.20 -2.82
C TYR A 142 13.52 -5.66 -3.31
N LYS A 143 14.59 -6.00 -4.03
CA LYS A 143 14.86 -7.36 -4.51
C LYS A 143 15.08 -8.39 -3.40
N SER A 144 15.52 -7.98 -2.22
CA SER A 144 15.71 -8.90 -1.08
C SER A 144 14.46 -9.08 -0.21
N ILE A 145 13.39 -8.32 -0.46
CA ILE A 145 12.15 -8.39 0.33
C ILE A 145 11.46 -9.75 0.13
N GLU A 146 11.16 -10.48 1.19
CA GLU A 146 10.38 -11.71 1.08
C GLU A 146 8.96 -11.43 0.58
N ALA A 147 8.49 -12.19 -0.41
CA ALA A 147 7.18 -12.00 -1.01
C ALA A 147 6.05 -12.50 -0.08
N ARG A 148 5.15 -11.60 0.32
CA ARG A 148 3.94 -11.87 1.12
C ARG A 148 2.66 -11.76 0.29
N GLY A 149 1.53 -12.22 0.84
CA GLY A 149 0.22 -12.15 0.19
C GLY A 149 -0.21 -13.44 -0.51
N THR A 150 -1.15 -13.32 -1.44
CA THR A 150 -1.68 -14.43 -2.25
C THR A 150 -0.61 -15.02 -3.17
N LYS A 151 -0.83 -16.24 -3.68
CA LYS A 151 0.07 -16.89 -4.65
C LYS A 151 0.35 -15.99 -5.86
N GLY A 152 -0.68 -15.34 -6.39
CA GLY A 152 -0.56 -14.43 -7.53
C GLY A 152 0.27 -13.18 -7.23
N GLU A 153 0.07 -12.56 -6.05
CA GLU A 153 0.88 -11.41 -5.63
C GLU A 153 2.35 -11.78 -5.43
N LYS A 154 2.63 -12.96 -4.87
CA LYS A 154 4.00 -13.47 -4.70
C LYS A 154 4.68 -13.71 -6.05
N GLN A 155 3.97 -14.35 -6.99
CA GLN A 155 4.47 -14.60 -8.35
C GLN A 155 4.72 -13.29 -9.09
N LEU A 156 3.78 -12.34 -9.02
CA LEU A 156 3.94 -11.03 -9.63
C LEU A 156 5.20 -10.36 -9.07
N PHE A 157 5.33 -10.25 -7.74
CA PHE A 157 6.48 -9.64 -7.10
C PHE A 157 7.80 -10.33 -7.47
N TYR A 158 7.81 -11.65 -7.65
CA TYR A 158 8.99 -12.36 -8.15
C TYR A 158 9.40 -11.93 -9.56
N LEU A 159 8.45 -11.86 -10.50
CA LEU A 159 8.70 -11.42 -11.89
C LEU A 159 9.28 -10.00 -11.95
N VAL A 160 8.94 -9.17 -10.98
CA VAL A 160 9.47 -7.80 -10.83
C VAL A 160 10.94 -7.82 -10.46
N LYS A 161 11.29 -8.61 -9.45
CA LYS A 161 12.68 -8.74 -8.99
C LYS A 161 13.59 -9.23 -10.11
N THR A 162 13.09 -10.16 -10.93
CA THR A 162 13.80 -10.73 -12.07
C THR A 162 13.67 -9.90 -13.35
N LYS A 163 12.97 -8.76 -13.31
CA LYS A 163 12.73 -7.87 -14.47
C LYS A 163 12.05 -8.56 -15.66
N MET A 164 11.27 -9.63 -15.43
CA MET A 164 10.50 -10.35 -16.45
C MET A 164 9.21 -9.60 -16.83
N TYR A 165 9.35 -8.33 -17.18
CA TYR A 165 8.22 -7.43 -17.39
C TYR A 165 7.36 -7.77 -18.60
N PHE A 166 7.91 -8.49 -19.58
CA PHE A 166 7.16 -8.96 -20.74
C PHE A 166 6.07 -9.96 -20.33
N ILE A 167 6.36 -10.87 -19.38
CA ILE A 167 5.39 -11.82 -18.82
C ILE A 167 4.28 -11.07 -18.11
N ILE A 168 4.64 -10.05 -17.33
CA ILE A 168 3.69 -9.19 -16.62
C ILE A 168 2.78 -8.49 -17.64
N ASN A 169 3.35 -7.89 -18.69
CA ASN A 169 2.58 -7.23 -19.74
C ASN A 169 1.64 -8.20 -20.45
N PHE A 170 2.11 -9.40 -20.77
CA PHE A 170 1.29 -10.44 -21.40
C PHE A 170 0.14 -10.89 -20.50
N TYR A 171 0.39 -11.08 -19.21
CA TYR A 171 -0.65 -11.40 -18.22
C TYR A 171 -1.74 -10.33 -18.18
N TYR A 172 -1.38 -9.05 -18.08
CA TYR A 172 -2.36 -7.95 -18.05
C TYR A 172 -3.08 -7.77 -19.40
N TRP A 173 -2.41 -8.03 -20.51
CA TRP A 173 -3.04 -8.05 -21.84
C TRP A 173 -4.10 -9.15 -21.95
N LEU A 174 -3.77 -10.38 -21.52
CA LEU A 174 -4.72 -11.50 -21.47
C LEU A 174 -5.89 -11.17 -20.55
N LYS A 175 -5.60 -10.71 -19.33
CA LYS A 175 -6.63 -10.33 -18.35
C LYS A 175 -7.60 -9.31 -18.95
N ASN A 176 -7.08 -8.26 -19.58
CA ASN A 176 -7.91 -7.20 -20.15
C ASN A 176 -8.71 -7.67 -21.39
N ARG A 177 -8.30 -8.72 -22.10
CA ARG A 177 -9.07 -9.30 -23.21
C ARG A 177 -10.10 -10.33 -22.77
N CYS A 178 -9.74 -11.23 -21.85
CA CYS A 178 -10.61 -12.29 -21.39
C CYS A 178 -11.72 -11.77 -20.47
N PHE A 179 -11.41 -10.81 -19.57
CA PHE A 179 -12.40 -10.31 -18.62
C PHE A 179 -13.25 -9.14 -19.16
N LYS A 180 -12.79 -8.39 -20.17
CA LYS A 180 -13.67 -7.43 -20.86
C LYS A 180 -14.79 -8.10 -21.68
N ARG A 181 -14.65 -9.38 -22.04
CA ARG A 181 -15.68 -10.14 -22.78
C ARG A 181 -16.84 -10.63 -21.90
N GLN A 182 -16.74 -10.55 -20.58
CA GLN A 182 -17.80 -11.06 -19.69
C GLN A 182 -18.75 -9.98 -19.14
N GLY A 183 -18.66 -8.71 -19.57
CA GLY A 183 -19.61 -7.67 -19.11
C GLY A 183 -19.58 -7.36 -17.60
N PHE A 184 -18.67 -7.98 -16.85
CA PHE A 184 -18.40 -7.61 -15.46
C PHE A 184 -17.43 -6.43 -15.45
N GLY A 185 -18.00 -5.23 -15.58
CA GLY A 185 -17.36 -4.03 -15.06
C GLY A 185 -17.16 -4.20 -13.56
N PHE A 186 -15.91 -4.19 -13.12
CA PHE A 186 -15.55 -4.11 -11.70
C PHE A 186 -15.35 -2.65 -11.30
#